data_AF-A0A7S1H604-F1
#
_entry.id   AF-A0A7S1H604-F1
#
_cell.length_a   1.000
_cell.length_b   1.000
_cell.length_c   1.000
_cell.angle_alpha   90.00
_cell.angle_beta   90.00
_cell.angle_gamma   90.00
#
_symmetry.space_group_name_H-M   'P 1'
#
loop_
_entity.id
_entity.type
_entity.pdbx_description
1 polymer ?
#
loop_
_entity_poly.entity_id
_entity_poly.type
_entity_poly.pdbx_seq_one_letter_code
_entity_poly.pdbx_strand_id
1 'polypeptide(L)'
;ERARVLAGERERAAEAKERSFRATVNRLLGSELALESSLTCMACLRIMSSPATCVPCGHSFCGGCCPPPGGECAECGRGAAGAAVQNEALDALCGKYAIRQQELAQLQKTLRAG
;
A
#
# COMPACT_ATOMS: atom_id res chain seq x y z
N GLU A 1 -49.74 -11.47 2.92
CA GLU A 1 -49.18 -10.97 1.64
C GLU A 1 -48.24 -9.78 1.84
N ARG A 2 -48.71 -8.64 2.35
CA ARG A 2 -47.92 -7.42 2.59
C ARG A 2 -46.62 -7.61 3.38
N ALA A 3 -46.60 -8.46 4.40
CA ALA A 3 -45.39 -8.76 5.17
C ALA A 3 -44.30 -9.48 4.35
N ARG A 4 -44.68 -10.34 3.41
CA ARG A 4 -43.73 -11.05 2.52
C ARG A 4 -43.11 -10.09 1.50
N VAL A 5 -43.92 -9.17 0.97
CA VAL A 5 -43.43 -8.12 0.07
C VAL A 5 -42.40 -7.22 0.76
N LEU A 6 -42.71 -6.75 1.97
CA LEU A 6 -41.78 -5.94 2.77
C LEU A 6 -40.48 -6.68 3.13
N ALA A 7 -40.57 -7.99 3.42
CA ALA A 7 -39.39 -8.81 3.66
C ALA A 7 -38.50 -8.90 2.40
N GLY A 8 -39.08 -9.17 1.24
CA GLY A 8 -38.34 -9.22 -0.02
C GLY A 8 -37.75 -7.87 -0.46
N GLU A 9 -38.40 -6.75 -0.15
CA GLU A 9 -37.84 -5.40 -0.38
C GLU A 9 -36.64 -5.13 0.53
N ARG A 10 -36.70 -5.53 1.79
CA ARG A 10 -35.58 -5.40 2.74
C ARG A 10 -34.36 -6.23 2.32
N GLU A 11 -34.59 -7.45 1.87
CA GLU A 11 -33.55 -8.35 1.35
C GLU A 11 -32.87 -7.76 0.11
N ARG A 12 -33.65 -7.33 -0.89
CA ARG A 12 -33.11 -6.65 -2.08
C ARG A 12 -32.32 -5.38 -1.74
N ALA A 13 -32.81 -4.60 -0.77
CA ALA A 13 -32.11 -3.41 -0.31
C ALA A 13 -30.80 -3.74 0.42
N ALA A 14 -30.76 -4.84 1.20
CA ALA A 14 -29.55 -5.31 1.86
C ALA A 14 -28.50 -5.76 0.84
N GLU A 15 -28.88 -6.58 -0.14
CA GLU A 15 -27.97 -7.01 -1.20
C GLU A 15 -27.44 -5.84 -2.04
N ALA A 16 -28.29 -4.85 -2.35
CA ALA A 16 -27.87 -3.67 -3.11
C ALA A 16 -26.82 -2.85 -2.33
N LYS A 17 -27.00 -2.69 -1.01
CA LYS A 17 -26.00 -2.04 -0.14
C LYS A 17 -24.71 -2.84 -0.08
N GLU A 18 -24.79 -4.16 0.05
CA GLU A 18 -23.63 -5.04 0.08
C GLU A 18 -22.83 -4.98 -1.23
N ARG A 19 -23.51 -5.02 -2.39
CA ARG A 19 -22.88 -4.83 -3.70
C ARG A 19 -22.15 -3.49 -3.80
N SER A 20 -22.78 -2.40 -3.36
CA SER A 20 -22.18 -1.06 -3.37
C SER A 20 -20.98 -0.96 -2.43
N PHE A 21 -21.09 -1.56 -1.24
CA PHE A 21 -20.01 -1.61 -0.26
C PHE A 21 -18.82 -2.41 -0.79
N ARG A 22 -19.04 -3.61 -1.33
CA ARG A 22 -18.03 -4.46 -1.97
C ARG A 22 -17.31 -3.73 -3.11
N ALA A 23 -18.07 -3.04 -3.97
CA ALA A 23 -17.49 -2.24 -5.05
C ALA A 23 -16.59 -1.10 -4.51
N THR A 24 -16.99 -0.45 -3.41
CA THR A 24 -16.21 0.62 -2.78
C THR A 24 -14.92 0.11 -2.15
N VAL A 25 -14.98 -1.02 -1.42
CA VAL A 25 -13.78 -1.65 -0.85
C VAL A 25 -12.81 -2.10 -1.94
N ASN A 26 -13.30 -2.66 -3.05
CA ASN A 26 -12.45 -3.03 -4.18
C ASN A 26 -11.73 -1.82 -4.81
N ARG A 27 -12.38 -0.65 -4.88
CA ARG A 27 -11.73 0.59 -5.33
C ARG A 27 -10.64 1.04 -4.37
N LEU A 28 -10.88 0.99 -3.06
CA LEU A 28 -9.88 1.34 -2.05
C LEU A 28 -8.67 0.42 -2.12
N LEU A 29 -8.88 -0.89 -2.27
CA LEU A 29 -7.78 -1.84 -2.46
C LEU A 29 -6.96 -1.52 -3.72
N GLY A 30 -7.63 -1.22 -4.84
CA GLY A 30 -6.93 -0.84 -6.07
C GLY A 30 -6.01 0.38 -5.88
N SER A 31 -6.47 1.39 -5.13
CA SER A 31 -5.65 2.57 -4.80
C SER A 31 -4.45 2.23 -3.92
N GLU A 32 -4.61 1.36 -2.92
CA GLU A 32 -3.49 0.96 -2.05
C GLU A 32 -2.47 0.08 -2.80
N LEU A 33 -2.93 -0.83 -3.66
CA LEU A 33 -2.01 -1.63 -4.50
C LEU A 33 -1.20 -0.75 -5.45
N ALA A 34 -1.78 0.35 -5.97
CA ALA A 34 -1.02 1.30 -6.78
C ALA A 34 0.09 2.00 -5.97
N LEU A 35 -0.18 2.33 -4.69
CA LEU A 35 0.78 2.98 -3.79
C LEU A 35 1.95 2.05 -3.41
N GLU A 36 1.73 0.74 -3.40
CA GLU A 36 2.74 -0.29 -3.05
C GLU A 36 4.06 -0.10 -3.81
N SER A 37 3.95 0.18 -5.11
CA SER A 37 5.11 0.37 -6.00
C SER A 37 6.03 1.51 -5.54
N SER A 38 5.46 2.63 -5.07
CA SER A 38 6.19 3.80 -4.58
C SER A 38 6.84 3.60 -3.21
N LEU A 39 6.41 2.57 -2.47
CA LEU A 39 6.92 2.25 -1.13
C LEU A 39 7.84 1.02 -1.13
N THR A 40 8.04 0.42 -2.30
CA THR A 40 8.85 -0.79 -2.47
C THR A 40 10.32 -0.43 -2.68
N CYS A 41 11.19 -1.07 -1.91
CA CYS A 41 12.63 -0.99 -2.08
C CYS A 41 13.04 -1.80 -3.32
N MET A 42 13.60 -1.16 -4.34
CA MET A 42 14.01 -1.86 -5.57
C MET A 42 15.21 -2.80 -5.39
N ALA A 43 15.92 -2.73 -4.26
CA ALA A 43 17.01 -3.64 -3.95
C ALA A 43 16.52 -4.98 -3.34
N CYS A 44 15.46 -4.97 -2.52
CA CYS A 44 14.98 -6.18 -1.84
C CYS A 44 13.52 -6.56 -2.14
N LEU A 45 12.85 -5.77 -2.99
CA LEU A 45 11.48 -5.98 -3.48
C LEU A 45 10.44 -6.14 -2.38
N ARG A 46 10.65 -5.44 -1.26
CA ARG A 46 9.74 -5.38 -0.12
C ARG A 46 9.45 -3.92 0.21
N ILE A 47 8.37 -3.68 0.95
CA ILE A 47 8.12 -2.36 1.55
C ILE A 47 9.35 -1.90 2.33
N MET A 48 9.75 -0.65 2.12
CA MET A 48 10.94 -0.09 2.74
C MET A 48 10.84 -0.12 4.27
N SER A 49 11.94 -0.49 4.91
CA SER A 49 12.11 -0.47 6.36
C SER A 49 13.24 0.48 6.72
N SER A 50 12.95 1.49 7.55
CA SER A 50 13.86 2.59 7.88
C SER A 50 14.50 3.20 6.62
N PRO A 51 13.70 3.70 5.66
CA PRO A 51 14.17 4.15 4.37
C PRO A 51 15.22 5.26 4.46
N ALA A 52 16.21 5.18 3.58
CA ALA A 52 17.18 6.24 3.35
C ALA A 52 17.18 6.64 1.87
N THR A 53 17.31 7.94 1.61
CA THR A 53 17.30 8.54 0.28
C THR A 53 18.72 8.92 -0.13
N CYS A 54 19.13 8.45 -1.30
CA CYS A 54 20.44 8.74 -1.89
C CYS A 54 20.50 10.18 -2.41
N VAL A 55 21.56 10.91 -2.08
CA VAL A 55 21.86 12.25 -2.59
C VAL A 55 23.00 12.15 -3.61
N PRO A 56 22.92 12.79 -4.79
CA PRO A 56 21.88 13.74 -5.22
C PRO A 56 20.69 13.12 -5.97
N CYS A 57 20.69 11.82 -6.26
CA CYS A 57 19.75 11.24 -7.21
C CYS A 57 18.29 11.10 -6.73
N GLY A 58 18.04 11.07 -5.41
CA GLY A 58 16.69 10.96 -4.84
C GLY A 58 16.11 9.54 -4.73
N HIS A 59 16.77 8.49 -5.23
CA HIS A 59 16.29 7.12 -5.05
C HIS A 59 16.35 6.70 -3.58
N SER A 60 15.33 5.95 -3.14
CA SER A 60 15.17 5.55 -1.75
C SER A 60 15.16 4.03 -1.61
N PHE A 61 15.86 3.54 -0.58
CA PHE A 61 15.98 2.12 -0.28
C PHE A 61 15.75 1.90 1.21
N CYS A 62 15.59 0.64 1.65
CA CYS A 62 15.69 0.33 3.07
C CYS A 62 17.03 0.81 3.62
N GLY A 63 17.11 1.17 4.91
CA GLY A 63 18.35 1.61 5.53
C GLY A 63 19.50 0.60 5.38
N GLY A 64 19.19 -0.70 5.43
CA GLY A 64 20.16 -1.78 5.19
C GLY A 64 20.41 -2.14 3.72
N CYS A 65 19.62 -1.59 2.79
CA CYS A 65 19.80 -1.79 1.35
C CYS A 65 20.43 -0.57 0.65
N CYS A 66 20.41 0.58 1.31
CA CYS A 66 20.96 1.82 0.79
C CYS A 66 22.48 1.68 0.63
N PRO A 67 23.07 2.13 -0.49
CA PRO A 67 24.52 2.14 -0.64
C PRO A 67 25.19 3.00 0.44
N PRO A 68 26.41 2.64 0.86
CA PRO A 68 27.18 3.50 1.74
C PRO A 68 27.50 4.84 1.05
N PRO A 69 27.87 5.89 1.80
CA PRO A 69 28.34 7.14 1.20
C PRO A 69 29.49 6.89 0.21
N GLY A 70 29.37 7.45 -1.00
CA GLY A 70 30.29 7.22 -2.12
C GLY A 70 30.04 5.92 -2.90
N GLY A 71 29.11 5.06 -2.46
CA GLY A 71 28.71 3.84 -3.17
C GLY A 71 27.78 4.12 -4.34
N GLU A 72 27.53 3.12 -5.18
CA GLU A 72 26.71 3.28 -6.38
C GLU A 72 25.22 3.08 -6.09
N CYS A 73 24.39 4.00 -6.58
CA CYS A 73 22.94 3.82 -6.54
C CYS A 73 22.52 2.80 -7.61
N ALA A 74 21.84 1.74 -7.18
CA ALA A 74 21.40 0.64 -8.05
C ALA A 74 20.42 1.09 -9.17
N GLU A 75 19.77 2.25 -9.03
CA GLU A 75 18.78 2.77 -9.99
C GLU A 75 19.35 3.83 -10.94
N CYS A 76 20.48 4.48 -10.64
CA CYS A 76 20.97 5.60 -11.44
C CYS A 76 21.66 5.21 -12.75
N GLY A 77 22.09 3.95 -12.87
CA GLY A 77 22.82 3.44 -14.04
C GLY A 77 24.24 4.00 -14.21
N ARG A 78 24.55 5.23 -13.75
CA ARG A 78 25.90 5.81 -13.61
C ARG A 78 25.89 6.91 -12.54
N GLY A 79 26.79 6.83 -11.56
CA GLY A 79 27.01 7.87 -10.55
C GLY A 79 26.91 7.34 -9.11
N ALA A 80 27.81 7.82 -8.26
CA ALA A 80 27.84 7.49 -6.84
C ALA A 80 26.76 8.28 -6.08
N ALA A 81 26.09 7.61 -5.14
CA ALA A 81 25.40 8.28 -4.04
C ALA A 81 26.46 9.00 -3.20
N GLY A 82 26.49 10.33 -3.25
CA GLY A 82 27.40 11.13 -2.44
C GLY A 82 27.12 10.97 -0.94
N ALA A 83 25.86 10.80 -0.56
CA ALA A 83 25.43 10.49 0.79
C ALA A 83 24.07 9.78 0.78
N ALA A 84 23.67 9.22 1.93
CA ALA A 84 22.33 8.71 2.17
C ALA A 84 21.76 9.40 3.42
N VAL A 85 20.53 9.93 3.30
CA VAL A 85 19.84 10.62 4.39
C VAL A 85 18.62 9.81 4.81
N GLN A 86 18.45 9.57 6.11
CA GLN A 86 17.27 8.90 6.65
C GLN A 86 16.00 9.68 6.29
N ASN A 87 14.96 8.96 5.84
CA ASN A 87 13.72 9.55 5.37
C ASN A 87 12.57 9.14 6.30
N GLU A 88 12.46 9.82 7.44
CA GLU A 88 11.44 9.55 8.46
C GLU A 88 10.01 9.74 7.94
N ALA A 89 9.81 10.68 7.00
CA ALA A 89 8.51 10.89 6.37
C ALA A 89 8.10 9.67 5.54
N LEU A 90 9.02 9.10 4.76
CA LEU A 90 8.80 7.89 3.99
C LEU A 90 8.64 6.66 4.90
N ASP A 91 9.38 6.59 6.01
CA ASP A 91 9.20 5.54 7.02
C ASP A 91 7.78 5.54 7.60
N ALA A 92 7.29 6.71 7.98
CA ALA A 92 5.93 6.88 8.49
C ALA A 92 4.86 6.49 7.43
N LEU A 93 5.12 6.76 6.14
CA LEU A 93 4.23 6.34 5.06
C LEU A 93 4.25 4.82 4.87
N CYS A 94 5.43 4.19 4.91
CA CYS A 94 5.57 2.73 4.84
C CYS A 94 4.85 2.04 6.00
N GLY A 95 4.99 2.55 7.22
CA GLY A 95 4.28 2.04 8.39
C GLY A 95 2.75 2.17 8.27
N LYS A 96 2.25 3.34 7.86
CA LYS A 96 0.81 3.56 7.64
C LYS A 96 0.26 2.68 6.53
N TYR A 97 1.02 2.47 5.46
CA TYR A 97 0.66 1.57 4.38
C TYR A 97 0.51 0.13 4.86
N ALA A 98 1.48 -0.39 5.62
CA ALA A 98 1.43 -1.75 6.14
C ALA A 98 0.18 -2.01 7.01
N ILE A 99 -0.21 -1.04 7.83
CA ILE A 99 -1.45 -1.12 8.64
C ILE A 99 -2.69 -1.18 7.72
N ARG A 100 -2.79 -0.27 6.75
CA ARG A 100 -3.93 -0.23 5.80
C ARG A 100 -4.05 -1.52 4.99
N GLN A 101 -2.92 -2.09 4.58
CA GLN A 101 -2.89 -3.33 3.81
C GLN A 101 -3.48 -4.51 4.62
N GLN A 102 -3.14 -4.59 5.93
CA GLN A 102 -3.68 -5.61 6.83
C GLN A 102 -5.19 -5.44 7.04
N GLU A 103 -5.66 -4.21 7.30
CA GLU A 103 -7.07 -3.90 7.49
C GLU A 103 -7.90 -4.20 6.23
N LEU A 104 -7.42 -3.82 5.05
CA LEU A 104 -8.09 -4.10 3.78
C LEU A 104 -8.11 -5.58 3.45
N ALA A 105 -7.02 -6.32 3.70
CA ALA A 105 -7.00 -7.77 3.52
C ALA A 105 -8.05 -8.47 4.41
N GLN A 106 -8.24 -7.98 5.64
CA GLN A 106 -9.28 -8.50 6.53
C GLN A 106 -10.68 -8.17 6.01
N LEU A 107 -10.93 -6.93 5.56
CA LEU A 107 -12.20 -6.53 4.96
C LEU A 107 -12.54 -7.37 3.72
N GLN A 108 -11.56 -7.64 2.86
CA GLN A 108 -11.75 -8.48 1.68
C GLN A 108 -12.12 -9.92 2.03
N LYS A 109 -11.50 -10.50 3.06
CA LYS A 109 -11.85 -11.85 3.53
C LYS A 109 -13.30 -11.90 4.00
N THR A 110 -13.73 -10.93 4.80
CA THR A 110 -15.12 -10.82 5.27
C THR A 110 -16.10 -10.73 4.10
N LEU A 111 -15.78 -9.95 3.07
CA LEU A 111 -16.64 -9.77 1.88
C LEU A 111 -16.70 -10.98 0.93
N ARG A 112 -15.78 -11.93 1.06
CA ARG A 112 -15.79 -13.20 0.30
C ARG A 112 -16.53 -14.31 1.04
N ALA A 113 -16.70 -14.17 2.36
CA ALA A 113 -17.33 -15.18 3.21
C ALA A 113 -18.85 -14.99 3.38
N GLY A 114 -19.37 -13.80 3.07
CA GLY A 114 -20.80 -13.51 2.93
C GLY A 114 -21.19 -13.39 1.48
#